data_AF-A0A0S7ZAI3-F1
#
_entry.id   AF-A0A0S7ZAI3-F1
#
_cell.length_a   1.000
_cell.length_b   1.000
_cell.length_c   1.000
_cell.angle_alpha   90.00
_cell.angle_beta   90.00
_cell.angle_gamma   90.00
#
_symmetry.space_group_name_H-M   'P 1'
#
loop_
_entity.id
_entity.type
_entity.pdbx_description
1 polymer ?
#
loop_
_entity_poly.entity_id
_entity_poly.type
_entity_poly.pdbx_seq_one_letter_code
_entity_poly.pdbx_strand_id
1 'polypeptide(L)'
;MRSARAMERGASEGGFVLALVVFMLFAIAVASATGYLVVSSEFMLGRHSRDGAEALTVARAGLERFVSETMGVLPDTTTYALGNGVAVVTTRRVYEEDGQTHIYYVRSEGTVDDIFTPGTPARRVVGAYATHHWRPVEHHAAVMIGADALSVEGGGQAHGIDYSTALDCAEGGGPRIVGAIARLSVTGQSPSDIQGSPPTRTWAGGWSAISDSIGVRWDVISDPNFPVDFENTLPSFGALPADSFPVIRYTGWVNASFSGRGVLLVDGVFDPNSSFSWDGIVLARHIDDAAQGQIDGMLVAGLEEPNMYSSVGLSIDVKYHACNVYAASESLSYLELMPHTVHEVN
;
A
#
# COMPACT_ATOMS: atom_id res chain seq x y z
N MET A 1 109.94 1.87 52.48
CA MET A 1 109.59 0.61 51.79
C MET A 1 108.08 0.40 51.92
N ARG A 2 107.37 0.26 50.79
CA ARG A 2 105.94 -0.11 50.67
C ARG A 2 104.95 0.94 51.22
N SER A 3 103.80 1.27 50.62
CA SER A 3 102.96 0.60 49.63
C SER A 3 102.06 1.66 48.97
N ALA A 4 102.19 1.90 47.67
CA ALA A 4 101.18 2.60 46.88
C ALA A 4 100.17 1.57 46.35
N ARG A 5 98.93 1.61 46.83
CA ARG A 5 97.80 0.85 46.27
C ARG A 5 97.13 1.70 45.21
N ALA A 6 97.22 1.27 43.96
CA ALA A 6 96.43 1.78 42.86
C ALA A 6 94.97 1.31 43.03
N MET A 7 94.04 2.25 43.08
CA MET A 7 92.60 2.01 43.05
C MET A 7 92.15 2.32 41.62
N GLU A 8 92.01 1.26 40.83
CA GLU A 8 91.57 1.32 39.44
C GLU A 8 90.07 1.66 39.43
N ARG A 9 89.74 2.88 39.01
CA ARG A 9 88.37 3.33 38.74
C ARG A 9 87.91 2.70 37.43
N GLY A 10 87.18 1.59 37.50
CA GLY A 10 86.28 1.15 36.44
C GLY A 10 85.09 2.11 36.36
N ALA A 11 85.28 3.27 35.75
CA ALA A 11 84.23 4.26 35.54
C ALA A 11 83.72 4.20 34.09
N SER A 12 82.39 4.13 33.97
CA SER A 12 81.58 4.76 32.92
C SER A 12 81.39 4.14 31.53
N GLU A 13 81.28 2.81 31.38
CA GLU A 13 80.72 2.23 30.14
C GLU A 13 79.27 1.67 30.29
N GLY A 14 78.81 1.42 31.53
CA GLY A 14 77.45 0.89 31.77
C GLY A 14 76.31 1.91 31.67
N GLY A 15 76.58 3.22 31.74
CA GLY A 15 75.55 4.27 31.76
C GLY A 15 74.88 4.53 30.40
N PHE A 16 75.63 4.33 29.31
CA PHE A 16 75.12 4.57 27.95
C PHE A 16 74.14 3.47 27.51
N VAL A 17 74.43 2.21 27.81
CA VAL A 17 73.58 1.06 27.45
C VAL A 17 72.22 1.16 28.15
N LEU A 18 72.19 1.53 29.42
CA LEU A 18 70.93 1.70 30.16
C LEU A 18 70.06 2.81 29.55
N ALA A 19 70.66 3.97 29.24
CA ALA A 19 69.94 5.08 28.63
C ALA A 19 69.37 4.71 27.25
N LEU A 20 70.12 3.95 26.45
CA LEU A 20 69.67 3.47 25.14
C LEU A 20 68.51 2.48 25.24
N VAL A 21 68.55 1.53 26.19
CA VAL A 21 67.45 0.58 26.43
C VAL A 21 66.20 1.30 26.89
N VAL A 22 66.30 2.24 27.83
CA VAL A 22 65.15 3.03 28.30
C VAL A 22 64.54 3.84 27.16
N PHE A 23 65.37 4.46 26.32
CA PHE A 23 64.90 5.19 25.15
C PHE A 23 64.18 4.27 24.14
N MET A 24 64.74 3.10 23.85
CA MET A 24 64.08 2.11 22.97
C MET A 24 62.73 1.64 23.55
N LEU A 25 62.68 1.35 24.85
CA LEU A 25 61.43 0.94 25.51
C LEU A 25 60.39 2.06 25.47
N PHE A 26 60.81 3.32 25.68
CA PHE A 26 59.93 4.48 25.56
C PHE A 26 59.42 4.63 24.12
N ALA A 27 60.28 4.52 23.11
CA ALA A 27 59.89 4.60 21.71
C ALA A 27 58.90 3.49 21.32
N ILE A 28 59.14 2.25 21.77
CA ILE A 28 58.23 1.12 21.54
C ILE A 28 56.88 1.35 22.24
N ALA A 29 56.89 1.87 23.48
CA ALA A 29 55.67 2.18 24.22
C ALA A 29 54.84 3.26 23.54
N VAL A 30 55.48 4.36 23.08
CA VAL A 30 54.82 5.43 22.33
C VAL A 30 54.27 4.90 21.01
N ALA A 31 55.05 4.16 20.24
CA ALA A 31 54.60 3.56 18.98
C ALA A 31 53.41 2.60 19.17
N SER A 32 53.44 1.78 20.22
CA SER A 32 52.35 0.85 20.55
C SER A 32 51.08 1.59 20.98
N ALA A 33 51.21 2.65 21.78
CA ALA A 33 50.09 3.49 22.20
C ALA A 33 49.45 4.20 21.00
N THR A 34 50.26 4.78 20.10
CA THR A 34 49.76 5.41 18.87
C THR A 34 49.09 4.39 17.95
N GLY A 35 49.69 3.19 17.78
CA GLY A 35 49.11 2.11 16.98
C GLY A 35 47.76 1.66 17.53
N TYR A 36 47.64 1.49 18.84
CA TYR A 36 46.37 1.17 19.50
C TYR A 36 45.31 2.25 19.26
N LEU A 37 45.67 3.53 19.40
CA LEU A 37 44.74 4.64 19.17
C LEU A 37 44.21 4.66 17.73
N VAL A 38 45.07 4.49 16.73
CA VAL A 38 44.67 4.44 15.31
C VAL A 38 43.76 3.26 15.02
N VAL A 39 44.11 2.06 15.47
CA VAL A 39 43.27 0.87 15.26
C VAL A 39 41.93 1.01 15.98
N SER A 40 41.92 1.57 17.18
CA SER A 40 40.67 1.77 17.94
C SER A 40 39.76 2.80 17.28
N SER A 41 40.31 3.89 16.71
CA SER A 41 39.51 4.89 16.01
C SER A 41 38.99 4.36 14.67
N GLU A 42 39.80 3.64 13.91
CA GLU A 42 39.36 2.96 12.67
C GLU A 42 38.26 1.93 12.95
N PHE A 43 38.41 1.15 14.03
CA PHE A 43 37.40 0.18 14.44
C PHE A 43 36.07 0.85 14.79
N MET A 44 36.10 1.93 15.58
CA MET A 44 34.88 2.68 15.93
C MET A 44 34.23 3.34 14.71
N LEU A 45 35.03 3.94 13.81
CA LEU A 45 34.54 4.54 12.57
C LEU A 45 33.91 3.49 11.64
N GLY A 46 34.58 2.35 11.45
CA GLY A 46 34.07 1.26 10.63
C GLY A 46 32.75 0.70 11.16
N ARG A 47 32.63 0.61 12.49
CA ARG A 47 31.41 0.17 13.15
C ARG A 47 30.26 1.17 13.02
N HIS A 48 30.48 2.45 13.32
CA HIS A 48 29.44 3.47 13.12
C HIS A 48 29.00 3.57 11.65
N SER A 49 29.92 3.33 10.70
CA SER A 49 29.59 3.23 9.29
C SER A 49 28.70 2.02 8.98
N ARG A 50 28.98 0.87 9.60
CA ARG A 50 28.17 -0.34 9.45
C ARG A 50 26.77 -0.17 10.04
N ASP A 51 26.68 0.25 11.30
CA ASP A 51 25.39 0.43 11.98
C ASP A 51 24.56 1.53 11.29
N GLY A 52 25.22 2.57 10.78
CA GLY A 52 24.60 3.58 9.93
C GLY A 52 24.05 3.01 8.62
N ALA A 53 24.79 2.14 7.93
CA ALA A 53 24.31 1.50 6.71
C ALA A 53 23.15 0.52 6.99
N GLU A 54 23.19 -0.20 8.11
CA GLU A 54 22.09 -1.07 8.56
C GLU A 54 20.84 -0.24 8.88
N ALA A 55 20.97 0.85 9.64
CA ALA A 55 19.87 1.78 9.93
C ALA A 55 19.26 2.41 8.66
N LEU A 56 20.09 2.76 7.67
CA LEU A 56 19.63 3.27 6.37
C LEU A 56 18.83 2.20 5.61
N THR A 57 19.28 0.95 5.65
CA THR A 57 18.59 -0.17 5.02
C THR A 57 17.23 -0.41 5.68
N VAL A 58 17.17 -0.38 7.02
CA VAL A 58 15.92 -0.47 7.78
C VAL A 58 14.97 0.68 7.42
N ALA A 59 15.48 1.91 7.32
CA ALA A 59 14.67 3.07 6.94
C ALA A 59 14.05 2.91 5.55
N ARG A 60 14.83 2.48 4.55
CA ARG A 60 14.35 2.22 3.18
C ARG A 60 13.35 1.08 3.12
N ALA A 61 13.64 -0.03 3.77
CA ALA A 61 12.72 -1.16 3.83
C ALA A 61 11.39 -0.77 4.52
N GLY A 62 11.44 0.05 5.56
CA GLY A 62 10.23 0.58 6.20
C GLY A 62 9.42 1.49 5.28
N LEU A 63 10.08 2.35 4.49
CA LEU A 63 9.43 3.21 3.51
C LEU A 63 8.74 2.39 2.41
N GLU A 64 9.46 1.43 1.83
CA GLU A 64 8.94 0.55 0.76
C GLU A 64 7.77 -0.29 1.26
N ARG A 65 7.94 -0.92 2.43
CA ARG A 65 6.89 -1.71 3.08
C ARG A 65 5.65 -0.87 3.37
N PHE A 66 5.82 0.34 3.91
CA PHE A 66 4.71 1.24 4.18
C PHE A 66 3.91 1.54 2.92
N VAL A 67 4.57 1.90 1.82
CA VAL A 67 3.86 2.21 0.58
C VAL A 67 3.18 0.98 -0.01
N SER A 68 3.77 -0.22 0.12
CA SER A 68 3.16 -1.44 -0.40
C SER A 68 2.00 -1.98 0.45
N GLU A 69 2.03 -1.77 1.77
CA GLU A 69 1.02 -2.33 2.69
C GLU A 69 -0.09 -1.34 3.03
N THR A 70 0.15 -0.02 2.89
CA THR A 70 -0.84 0.98 3.30
C THR A 70 -1.91 1.13 2.24
N MET A 71 -3.13 0.76 2.63
CA MET A 71 -4.35 1.03 1.89
C MET A 71 -5.38 1.71 2.76
N GLY A 72 -6.35 2.34 2.11
CA GLY A 72 -7.39 3.07 2.82
C GLY A 72 -6.83 4.33 3.49
N VAL A 73 -7.40 4.68 4.63
CA VAL A 73 -7.03 5.88 5.37
C VAL A 73 -5.57 5.81 5.81
N LEU A 74 -4.75 6.73 5.30
CA LEU A 74 -3.33 6.80 5.64
C LEU A 74 -3.13 7.11 7.12
N PRO A 75 -2.42 6.26 7.89
CA PRO A 75 -2.10 6.57 9.27
C PRO A 75 -0.99 7.62 9.34
N ASP A 76 -1.10 8.57 10.28
CA ASP A 76 -0.06 9.60 10.48
C ASP A 76 1.30 9.01 10.84
N THR A 77 1.33 7.88 11.55
CA THR A 77 2.55 7.18 11.97
C THR A 77 2.32 5.68 12.03
N THR A 78 3.28 4.90 11.53
CA THR A 78 3.30 3.43 11.63
C THR A 78 4.70 2.96 11.96
N THR A 79 4.81 1.87 12.72
CA THR A 79 6.10 1.32 13.16
C THR A 79 6.23 -0.13 12.69
N TYR A 80 7.38 -0.46 12.09
CA TYR A 80 7.71 -1.79 11.61
C TYR A 80 8.95 -2.32 12.31
N ALA A 81 8.89 -3.54 12.83
CA ALA A 81 10.08 -4.29 13.23
C ALA A 81 10.67 -4.98 11.98
N LEU A 82 11.93 -4.68 11.66
CA LEU A 82 12.62 -5.17 10.47
C LEU A 82 13.99 -5.72 10.86
N GLY A 83 14.08 -7.05 10.99
CA GLY A 83 15.31 -7.71 11.44
C GLY A 83 15.68 -7.31 12.88
N ASN A 84 16.86 -6.71 13.05
CA ASN A 84 17.37 -6.17 14.33
C ASN A 84 17.06 -4.68 14.53
N GLY A 85 16.32 -4.05 13.61
CA GLY A 85 15.98 -2.64 13.68
C GLY A 85 14.48 -2.37 13.71
N VAL A 86 14.15 -1.10 13.91
CA VAL A 86 12.80 -0.57 13.88
C VAL A 86 12.74 0.58 12.89
N ALA A 87 11.75 0.56 11.99
CA ALA A 87 11.44 1.69 11.12
C ALA A 87 10.18 2.38 11.61
N VAL A 88 10.25 3.69 11.83
CA VAL A 88 9.10 4.55 12.14
C VAL A 88 8.79 5.40 10.93
N VAL A 89 7.65 5.14 10.30
CA VAL A 89 7.18 5.85 9.11
C VAL A 89 6.14 6.88 9.52
N THR A 90 6.30 8.11 9.05
CA THR A 90 5.37 9.21 9.26
C THR A 90 4.98 9.82 7.94
N THR A 91 3.70 10.12 7.75
CA THR A 91 3.19 10.76 6.53
C THR A 91 2.72 12.17 6.79
N ARG A 92 2.91 13.05 5.81
CA ARG A 92 2.36 14.41 5.86
C ARG A 92 1.87 14.83 4.48
N ARG A 93 0.61 15.24 4.39
CA ARG A 93 0.06 15.84 3.17
C ARG A 93 0.77 17.17 2.89
N VAL A 94 1.27 17.34 1.67
CA VAL A 94 2.05 18.51 1.23
C VAL A 94 1.25 19.35 0.24
N TYR A 95 0.49 18.68 -0.62
CA TYR A 95 -0.26 19.30 -1.70
C TYR A 95 -1.50 18.48 -2.04
N GLU A 96 -2.52 19.16 -2.56
CA GLU A 96 -3.76 18.58 -3.07
C GLU A 96 -3.81 18.96 -4.56
N GLU A 97 -3.64 17.96 -5.43
CA GLU A 97 -3.60 18.18 -6.89
C GLU A 97 -5.02 18.36 -7.43
N ASP A 98 -5.91 17.47 -7.00
CA ASP A 98 -7.35 17.53 -7.21
C ASP A 98 -8.09 16.90 -6.01
N GLY A 99 -9.40 16.72 -6.12
CA GLY A 99 -10.22 16.16 -5.05
C GLY A 99 -10.05 14.64 -4.81
N GLN A 100 -9.25 13.95 -5.62
CA GLN A 100 -9.01 12.50 -5.54
C GLN A 100 -7.53 12.15 -5.35
N THR A 101 -6.63 13.09 -5.67
CA THR A 101 -5.18 12.89 -5.74
C THR A 101 -4.46 13.89 -4.85
N HIS A 102 -3.72 13.35 -3.88
CA HIS A 102 -2.97 14.15 -2.92
C HIS A 102 -1.48 13.80 -2.98
N ILE A 103 -0.60 14.77 -2.77
CA ILE A 103 0.84 14.52 -2.64
C ILE A 103 1.21 14.50 -1.16
N TYR A 104 1.82 13.40 -0.73
CA TYR A 104 2.32 13.19 0.61
C TYR A 104 3.86 13.17 0.62
N TYR A 105 4.42 13.67 1.71
CA TYR A 105 5.80 13.43 2.09
C TYR A 105 5.82 12.29 3.10
N VAL A 106 6.49 11.19 2.74
CA VAL A 106 6.63 10.00 3.56
C VAL A 106 8.06 9.97 4.09
N ARG A 107 8.20 10.01 5.42
CA ARG A 107 9.47 9.99 6.13
C ARG A 107 9.58 8.69 6.90
N SER A 108 10.66 7.93 6.70
CA SER A 108 10.96 6.71 7.45
C SER A 108 12.25 6.88 8.23
N GLU A 109 12.19 6.73 9.56
CA GLU A 109 13.34 6.74 10.46
C GLU A 109 13.68 5.31 10.87
N GLY A 110 14.80 4.80 10.36
CA GLY A 110 15.35 3.50 10.73
C GLY A 110 16.28 3.63 11.92
N THR A 111 16.06 2.79 12.93
CA THR A 111 16.85 2.72 14.15
C THR A 111 17.38 1.30 14.33
N VAL A 112 18.68 1.15 14.58
CA VAL A 112 19.32 -0.14 14.91
C VAL A 112 20.03 0.00 16.24
N ASP A 113 19.67 -0.88 17.18
CA ASP A 113 20.32 -0.94 18.48
C ASP A 113 21.68 -1.63 18.36
N ASP A 114 22.70 -0.99 18.92
CA ASP A 114 24.04 -1.54 19.00
C ASP A 114 24.23 -2.29 20.33
N ILE A 115 24.49 -3.59 20.27
CA ILE A 115 24.69 -4.46 21.43
C ILE A 115 25.85 -4.02 22.35
N PHE A 116 26.88 -3.34 21.82
CA PHE A 116 27.99 -2.88 22.67
C PHE A 116 27.95 -1.40 23.05
N THR A 117 26.99 -0.63 22.52
CA THR A 117 26.68 0.72 23.05
C THR A 117 25.17 0.85 23.30
N PRO A 118 24.63 0.14 24.31
CA PRO A 118 23.22 0.24 24.66
C PRO A 118 22.86 1.69 24.98
N GLY A 119 21.81 2.22 24.35
CA GLY A 119 21.32 3.57 24.57
C GLY A 119 21.78 4.63 23.55
N THR A 120 22.67 4.28 22.62
CA THR A 120 23.04 5.14 21.49
C THR A 120 22.80 4.43 20.16
N PRO A 121 21.53 4.21 19.77
CA PRO A 121 21.24 3.50 18.52
C PRO A 121 21.67 4.31 17.31
N ALA A 122 22.09 3.62 16.26
CA ALA A 122 22.31 4.25 14.96
C ALA A 122 20.95 4.61 14.35
N ARG A 123 20.81 5.85 13.88
CA ARG A 123 19.59 6.36 13.28
C ARG A 123 19.87 6.92 11.89
N ARG A 124 18.98 6.61 10.96
CA ARG A 124 18.98 7.17 9.61
C ARG A 124 17.57 7.48 9.18
N VAL A 125 17.41 8.53 8.40
CA VAL A 125 16.11 8.99 7.93
C VAL A 125 16.13 9.02 6.42
N VAL A 126 15.11 8.44 5.81
CA VAL A 126 14.83 8.59 4.38
C VAL A 126 13.50 9.30 4.19
N GLY A 127 13.43 10.14 3.17
CA GLY A 127 12.23 10.84 2.75
C GLY A 127 11.91 10.52 1.30
N ALA A 128 10.63 10.48 0.96
CA ALA A 128 10.16 10.41 -0.41
C ALA A 128 8.84 11.15 -0.56
N TYR A 129 8.52 11.54 -1.79
CA TYR A 129 7.18 12.01 -2.12
C TYR A 129 6.39 10.84 -2.69
N ALA A 130 5.11 10.78 -2.34
CA ALA A 130 4.19 9.76 -2.82
C ALA A 130 2.89 10.42 -3.23
N THR A 131 2.30 9.92 -4.31
CA THR A 131 0.95 10.26 -4.74
C THR A 131 -0.01 9.33 -4.01
N HIS A 132 -0.95 9.89 -3.26
CA HIS A 132 -2.05 9.16 -2.63
C HIS A 132 -3.28 9.29 -3.52
N HIS A 133 -3.72 8.15 -4.04
CA HIS A 133 -4.95 8.04 -4.82
C HIS A 133 -6.08 7.74 -3.84
N TRP A 134 -6.77 8.77 -3.33
CA TRP A 134 -7.74 8.66 -2.24
C TRP A 134 -9.06 7.99 -2.67
N ARG A 135 -9.46 8.12 -3.95
CA ARG A 135 -10.67 7.49 -4.49
C ARG A 135 -10.39 7.00 -5.92
N PRO A 136 -9.62 5.90 -6.07
CA PRO A 136 -9.09 5.51 -7.37
C PRO A 136 -10.12 4.93 -8.35
N VAL A 137 -11.35 4.68 -7.91
CA VAL A 137 -12.41 4.13 -8.76
C VAL A 137 -13.12 5.27 -9.49
N GLU A 138 -13.10 5.24 -10.81
CA GLU A 138 -13.84 6.18 -11.65
C GLU A 138 -15.30 5.75 -11.85
N HIS A 139 -16.24 6.67 -11.63
CA HIS A 139 -17.68 6.38 -11.61
C HIS A 139 -18.33 6.55 -12.99
N HIS A 140 -17.95 5.73 -13.98
CA HIS A 140 -18.47 5.89 -15.35
C HIS A 140 -19.92 5.40 -15.50
N ALA A 141 -20.30 4.31 -14.83
CA ALA A 141 -21.64 3.74 -14.89
C ALA A 141 -22.01 2.95 -13.62
N ALA A 142 -23.30 2.76 -13.37
CA ALA A 142 -23.76 1.87 -12.31
C ALA A 142 -23.34 0.41 -12.58
N VAL A 143 -23.41 -0.01 -13.85
CA VAL A 143 -23.02 -1.35 -14.30
C VAL A 143 -22.02 -1.27 -15.44
N MET A 144 -20.88 -1.94 -15.33
CA MET A 144 -19.87 -2.05 -16.37
C MET A 144 -19.45 -3.51 -16.55
N ILE A 145 -19.76 -4.10 -17.71
CA ILE A 145 -19.50 -5.52 -17.98
C ILE A 145 -18.61 -5.68 -19.21
N GLY A 146 -17.48 -6.38 -19.07
CA GLY A 146 -16.56 -6.74 -20.14
C GLY A 146 -17.04 -7.83 -21.09
N ALA A 147 -18.35 -7.90 -21.36
CA ALA A 147 -18.99 -8.82 -22.30
C ALA A 147 -19.40 -8.10 -23.60
N ASP A 148 -19.74 -8.86 -24.64
CA ASP A 148 -20.21 -8.30 -25.93
C ASP A 148 -21.57 -7.65 -25.77
N ALA A 149 -22.48 -8.37 -25.14
CA ALA A 149 -23.83 -7.93 -24.88
C ALA A 149 -24.14 -7.96 -23.38
N LEU A 150 -24.85 -6.94 -22.93
CA LEU A 150 -25.50 -6.90 -21.64
C LEU A 150 -27.00 -6.75 -21.86
N SER A 151 -27.78 -7.68 -21.33
CA SER A 151 -29.24 -7.65 -21.32
C SER A 151 -29.70 -7.50 -19.88
N VAL A 152 -30.38 -6.40 -19.53
CA VAL A 152 -31.05 -6.27 -18.23
C VAL A 152 -32.43 -6.93 -18.35
N GLU A 153 -32.70 -7.94 -17.52
CA GLU A 153 -33.80 -8.89 -17.67
C GLU A 153 -34.57 -9.08 -16.37
N GLY A 154 -35.77 -9.68 -16.46
CA GLY A 154 -36.44 -10.25 -15.28
C GLY A 154 -36.85 -9.25 -14.20
N GLY A 155 -36.97 -7.96 -14.55
CA GLY A 155 -37.25 -6.89 -13.58
C GLY A 155 -36.02 -6.26 -12.94
N GLY A 156 -34.81 -6.68 -13.34
CA GLY A 156 -33.56 -6.03 -12.93
C GLY A 156 -33.48 -4.57 -13.36
N GLN A 157 -32.62 -3.83 -12.68
CA GLN A 157 -32.45 -2.39 -12.84
C GLN A 157 -30.97 -2.05 -12.97
N ALA A 158 -30.63 -1.15 -13.90
CA ALA A 158 -29.29 -0.56 -14.00
C ALA A 158 -29.43 0.97 -14.02
N HIS A 159 -29.38 1.58 -12.83
CA HIS A 159 -29.69 2.99 -12.66
C HIS A 159 -28.45 3.79 -12.29
N GLY A 160 -27.96 4.59 -13.24
CA GLY A 160 -26.93 5.61 -13.03
C GLY A 160 -27.49 6.92 -12.45
N ILE A 161 -28.72 6.93 -11.94
CA ILE A 161 -29.21 8.03 -11.11
C ILE A 161 -28.68 7.83 -9.71
N ASP A 162 -28.19 8.89 -9.07
CA ASP A 162 -27.78 8.83 -7.68
C ASP A 162 -29.01 8.74 -6.77
N TYR A 163 -29.13 7.61 -6.08
CA TYR A 163 -30.17 7.34 -5.09
C TYR A 163 -29.83 7.89 -3.70
N SER A 164 -28.60 8.36 -3.50
CA SER A 164 -28.24 9.10 -2.30
C SER A 164 -28.62 10.57 -2.41
N THR A 165 -28.70 11.23 -1.26
CA THR A 165 -29.01 12.66 -1.15
C THR A 165 -27.91 13.39 -0.40
N ALA A 166 -27.90 14.73 -0.50
CA ALA A 166 -26.97 15.57 0.26
C ALA A 166 -27.15 15.46 1.80
N LEU A 167 -28.21 14.80 2.27
CA LEU A 167 -28.39 14.46 3.69
C LEU A 167 -27.64 13.19 4.10
N ASP A 168 -27.37 12.30 3.15
CA ASP A 168 -26.68 11.03 3.39
C ASP A 168 -25.15 11.22 3.40
N CYS A 169 -24.63 12.00 2.46
CA CYS A 169 -23.22 12.42 2.40
C CYS A 169 -23.05 13.71 1.57
N ALA A 170 -21.85 14.29 1.59
CA ALA A 170 -21.55 15.52 0.85
C ALA A 170 -21.67 15.36 -0.67
N GLU A 171 -21.42 14.14 -1.17
CA GLU A 171 -21.45 13.78 -2.57
C GLU A 171 -22.82 13.34 -3.07
N GLY A 172 -23.80 13.17 -2.18
CA GLY A 172 -25.10 12.64 -2.52
C GLY A 172 -25.97 13.64 -3.28
N GLY A 173 -26.82 13.12 -4.18
CA GLY A 173 -27.56 13.91 -5.15
C GLY A 173 -26.67 14.38 -6.31
N GLY A 174 -25.59 13.66 -6.57
CA GLY A 174 -24.63 13.95 -7.62
C GLY A 174 -25.22 13.89 -9.04
N PRO A 175 -24.43 14.28 -10.06
CA PRO A 175 -24.86 14.17 -11.45
C PRO A 175 -25.14 12.70 -11.82
N ARG A 176 -26.08 12.50 -12.74
CA ARG A 176 -26.37 11.17 -13.27
C ARG A 176 -25.18 10.65 -14.08
N ILE A 177 -24.79 9.41 -13.82
CA ILE A 177 -23.78 8.68 -14.58
C ILE A 177 -24.47 7.77 -15.62
N VAL A 178 -23.69 6.98 -16.37
CA VAL A 178 -24.28 6.01 -17.30
C VAL A 178 -25.01 4.92 -16.52
N GLY A 179 -26.14 4.42 -17.05
CA GLY A 179 -26.84 3.29 -16.42
C GLY A 179 -26.01 2.02 -16.55
N ALA A 180 -25.74 1.61 -17.80
CA ALA A 180 -25.00 0.40 -18.09
C ALA A 180 -24.04 0.52 -19.28
N ILE A 181 -22.91 -0.16 -19.18
CA ILE A 181 -21.86 -0.25 -20.21
C ILE A 181 -21.53 -1.71 -20.52
N ALA A 182 -21.42 -2.01 -21.82
CA ALA A 182 -20.86 -3.26 -22.36
C ALA A 182 -20.05 -2.99 -23.63
N ARG A 183 -19.45 -4.03 -24.24
CA ARG A 183 -18.59 -3.84 -25.43
C ARG A 183 -19.36 -3.43 -26.68
N LEU A 184 -20.37 -4.20 -27.07
CA LEU A 184 -21.07 -4.05 -28.35
C LEU A 184 -22.52 -3.59 -28.19
N SER A 185 -23.26 -4.09 -27.21
CA SER A 185 -24.67 -3.74 -27.03
C SER A 185 -25.12 -3.81 -25.59
N VAL A 186 -26.01 -2.88 -25.21
CA VAL A 186 -26.73 -2.91 -23.93
C VAL A 186 -28.22 -2.79 -24.23
N THR A 187 -29.02 -3.74 -23.74
CA THR A 187 -30.47 -3.79 -23.95
C THR A 187 -31.20 -4.00 -22.63
N GLY A 188 -32.42 -3.47 -22.50
CA GLY A 188 -33.34 -3.81 -21.42
C GLY A 188 -34.55 -4.59 -21.96
N GLN A 189 -34.96 -5.64 -21.27
CA GLN A 189 -36.18 -6.39 -21.54
C GLN A 189 -37.26 -6.06 -20.51
N SER A 190 -38.37 -5.47 -20.96
CA SER A 190 -39.53 -5.18 -20.10
C SER A 190 -39.91 -6.39 -19.23
N PRO A 191 -40.03 -6.23 -17.90
CA PRO A 191 -40.20 -4.98 -17.17
C PRO A 191 -38.90 -4.33 -16.64
N SER A 192 -37.72 -4.70 -17.12
CA SER A 192 -36.44 -4.10 -16.70
C SER A 192 -36.36 -2.60 -17.01
N ASP A 193 -35.52 -1.89 -16.28
CA ASP A 193 -35.26 -0.47 -16.52
C ASP A 193 -33.76 -0.14 -16.53
N ILE A 194 -33.36 0.71 -17.46
CA ILE A 194 -32.00 1.25 -17.54
C ILE A 194 -32.13 2.76 -17.52
N GLN A 195 -31.66 3.37 -16.45
CA GLN A 195 -31.72 4.82 -16.24
C GLN A 195 -30.32 5.38 -16.10
N GLY A 196 -30.10 6.60 -16.55
CA GLY A 196 -28.79 7.25 -16.51
C GLY A 196 -28.71 8.40 -17.50
N SER A 197 -27.53 9.00 -17.63
CA SER A 197 -27.27 10.05 -18.62
C SER A 197 -25.92 9.86 -19.32
N PRO A 198 -25.86 9.14 -20.46
CA PRO A 198 -26.96 8.41 -21.11
C PRO A 198 -27.38 7.14 -20.35
N PRO A 199 -28.56 6.55 -20.64
CA PRO A 199 -28.96 5.26 -20.06
C PRO A 199 -27.96 4.14 -20.36
N THR A 200 -27.49 4.06 -21.61
CA THR A 200 -26.53 3.05 -22.04
C THR A 200 -25.35 3.69 -22.77
N ARG A 201 -24.20 3.03 -22.72
CA ARG A 201 -23.03 3.36 -23.54
C ARG A 201 -22.30 2.07 -23.91
N THR A 202 -21.60 2.09 -25.04
CA THR A 202 -20.77 0.96 -25.47
C THR A 202 -19.30 1.36 -25.45
N TRP A 203 -18.43 0.44 -25.04
CA TRP A 203 -16.98 0.62 -25.13
C TRP A 203 -16.38 -0.43 -26.05
N ALA A 204 -16.07 -0.03 -27.29
CA ALA A 204 -15.59 -0.94 -28.33
C ALA A 204 -14.30 -1.69 -27.96
N GLY A 205 -13.47 -1.13 -27.07
CA GLY A 205 -12.28 -1.81 -26.52
C GLY A 205 -12.61 -2.99 -25.60
N GLY A 206 -13.86 -3.15 -25.18
CA GLY A 206 -14.30 -4.24 -24.31
C GLY A 206 -13.65 -4.17 -22.92
N TRP A 207 -13.22 -5.33 -22.42
CA TRP A 207 -12.61 -5.48 -21.11
C TRP A 207 -11.41 -4.54 -20.88
N SER A 208 -10.55 -4.34 -21.89
CA SER A 208 -9.36 -3.49 -21.72
C SER A 208 -9.75 -2.03 -21.53
N ALA A 209 -10.77 -1.56 -22.26
CA ALA A 209 -11.28 -0.20 -22.07
C ALA A 209 -11.92 -0.03 -20.68
N ILE A 210 -12.62 -1.05 -20.16
CA ILE A 210 -13.17 -1.01 -18.80
C ILE A 210 -12.03 -0.93 -17.77
N SER A 211 -11.07 -1.85 -17.86
CA SER A 211 -9.91 -1.93 -16.96
C SER A 211 -9.09 -0.63 -16.95
N ASP A 212 -8.83 -0.05 -18.12
CA ASP A 212 -8.09 1.21 -18.24
C ASP A 212 -8.89 2.42 -17.71
N SER A 213 -10.21 2.41 -17.89
CA SER A 213 -11.06 3.57 -17.56
C SER A 213 -11.43 3.67 -16.09
N ILE A 214 -11.50 2.54 -15.38
CA ILE A 214 -11.95 2.52 -13.98
C ILE A 214 -10.88 3.02 -13.01
N GLY A 215 -9.62 3.11 -13.44
CA GLY A 215 -8.50 3.58 -12.61
C GLY A 215 -8.02 2.57 -11.56
N VAL A 216 -8.66 1.41 -11.47
CA VAL A 216 -8.29 0.33 -10.54
C VAL A 216 -7.20 -0.53 -11.14
N ARG A 217 -6.13 -0.73 -10.37
CA ARG A 217 -5.05 -1.68 -10.67
C ARG A 217 -5.50 -3.11 -10.39
N TRP A 218 -6.33 -3.66 -11.27
CA TRP A 218 -6.86 -5.03 -11.13
C TRP A 218 -5.75 -6.06 -10.94
N ASP A 219 -4.65 -5.92 -11.68
CA ASP A 219 -3.45 -6.76 -11.57
C ASP A 219 -2.86 -6.78 -10.16
N VAL A 220 -2.97 -5.68 -9.43
CA VAL A 220 -2.46 -5.56 -8.06
C VAL A 220 -3.49 -6.09 -7.07
N ILE A 221 -4.76 -5.67 -7.17
CA ILE A 221 -5.77 -6.02 -6.15
C ILE A 221 -6.25 -7.48 -6.23
N SER A 222 -6.07 -8.12 -7.38
CA SER A 222 -6.34 -9.55 -7.56
C SER A 222 -5.16 -10.44 -7.15
N ASP A 223 -3.95 -9.89 -6.93
CA ASP A 223 -2.80 -10.69 -6.48
C ASP A 223 -3.11 -11.32 -5.12
N PRO A 224 -2.98 -12.65 -4.93
CA PRO A 224 -3.27 -13.30 -3.65
C PRO A 224 -2.50 -12.75 -2.44
N ASN A 225 -1.35 -12.10 -2.67
CA ASN A 225 -0.54 -11.45 -1.64
C ASN A 225 -0.96 -10.01 -1.36
N PHE A 226 -1.84 -9.44 -2.18
CA PHE A 226 -2.45 -8.15 -1.90
C PHE A 226 -3.23 -8.25 -0.58
N PRO A 227 -2.95 -7.36 0.39
CA PRO A 227 -3.65 -7.39 1.66
C PRO A 227 -5.11 -7.01 1.44
N VAL A 228 -6.02 -7.65 2.18
CA VAL A 228 -7.45 -7.31 2.22
C VAL A 228 -7.91 -7.44 3.68
N ASP A 229 -9.01 -6.78 4.05
CA ASP A 229 -9.51 -6.85 5.43
C ASP A 229 -10.04 -8.26 5.74
N PHE A 230 -10.70 -8.90 4.76
CA PHE A 230 -11.25 -10.24 4.88
C PHE A 230 -11.04 -11.06 3.61
N GLU A 231 -10.56 -12.29 3.78
CA GLU A 231 -10.30 -13.24 2.71
C GLU A 231 -11.27 -14.43 2.83
N ASN A 232 -12.03 -14.70 1.77
CA ASN A 232 -13.03 -15.77 1.63
C ASN A 232 -14.04 -15.87 2.78
N THR A 233 -14.23 -14.79 3.54
CA THR A 233 -15.08 -14.73 4.73
C THR A 233 -15.70 -13.34 4.84
N LEU A 234 -16.91 -13.27 5.42
CA LEU A 234 -17.56 -12.00 5.70
C LEU A 234 -17.25 -11.56 7.15
N PRO A 235 -17.04 -10.25 7.38
CA PRO A 235 -17.04 -9.73 8.73
C PRO A 235 -18.42 -9.83 9.38
N SER A 236 -18.44 -9.70 10.70
CA SER A 236 -19.67 -9.37 11.42
C SER A 236 -19.99 -7.88 11.21
N PHE A 237 -20.77 -7.56 10.18
CA PHE A 237 -21.13 -6.17 9.85
C PHE A 237 -21.82 -5.40 10.98
N GLY A 238 -22.48 -6.10 11.91
CA GLY A 238 -23.08 -5.51 13.11
C GLY A 238 -22.07 -5.16 14.21
N ALA A 239 -20.85 -5.69 14.16
CA ALA A 239 -19.76 -5.34 15.05
C ALA A 239 -18.84 -4.24 14.49
N LEU A 240 -18.90 -4.00 13.17
CA LEU A 240 -18.17 -2.92 12.51
C LEU A 240 -18.92 -1.58 12.68
N PRO A 241 -18.19 -0.45 12.77
CA PRO A 241 -18.78 0.89 12.66
C PRO A 241 -19.64 1.01 11.41
N ALA A 242 -20.77 1.72 11.49
CA ALA A 242 -21.75 1.81 10.40
C ALA A 242 -21.16 2.43 9.12
N ASP A 243 -20.16 3.29 9.29
CA ASP A 243 -19.37 3.99 8.27
C ASP A 243 -18.15 3.19 7.78
N SER A 244 -17.95 1.95 8.24
CA SER A 244 -16.84 1.10 7.80
C SER A 244 -17.19 0.34 6.52
N PHE A 245 -16.38 0.51 5.47
CA PHE A 245 -16.52 -0.13 4.16
C PHE A 245 -15.30 -1.04 3.90
N PRO A 246 -15.24 -2.26 4.46
CA PRO A 246 -14.06 -3.11 4.33
C PRO A 246 -13.82 -3.61 2.90
N VAL A 247 -12.58 -3.98 2.60
CA VAL A 247 -12.22 -4.70 1.36
C VAL A 247 -12.27 -6.21 1.63
N ILE A 248 -13.19 -6.89 0.95
CA ILE A 248 -13.46 -8.32 1.12
C ILE A 248 -13.16 -9.01 -0.19
N ARG A 249 -12.26 -10.01 -0.18
CA ARG A 249 -11.93 -10.80 -1.37
C ARG A 249 -12.46 -12.22 -1.26
N TYR A 250 -12.99 -12.71 -2.38
CA TYR A 250 -13.29 -14.10 -2.61
C TYR A 250 -12.56 -14.60 -3.85
N THR A 251 -12.06 -15.84 -3.80
CA THR A 251 -11.39 -16.48 -4.93
C THR A 251 -12.25 -17.62 -5.50
N GLY A 252 -12.33 -17.75 -6.82
CA GLY A 252 -13.06 -18.82 -7.50
C GLY A 252 -14.54 -18.50 -7.75
N TRP A 253 -15.39 -19.54 -7.80
CA TRP A 253 -16.83 -19.38 -8.02
C TRP A 253 -17.54 -19.06 -6.70
N VAL A 254 -18.23 -17.93 -6.66
CA VAL A 254 -18.92 -17.44 -5.45
C VAL A 254 -20.41 -17.39 -5.71
N ASN A 255 -21.15 -18.36 -5.13
CA ASN A 255 -22.60 -18.25 -5.04
C ASN A 255 -22.94 -17.27 -3.90
N ALA A 256 -23.14 -16.01 -4.23
CA ALA A 256 -23.32 -14.96 -3.25
C ALA A 256 -24.77 -14.92 -2.79
N SER A 257 -25.01 -15.37 -1.55
CA SER A 257 -26.33 -15.43 -0.91
C SER A 257 -26.37 -14.60 0.39
N PHE A 258 -25.61 -13.52 0.44
CA PHE A 258 -25.33 -12.77 1.66
C PHE A 258 -25.51 -11.28 1.46
N SER A 259 -25.59 -10.55 2.58
CA SER A 259 -25.66 -9.09 2.58
C SER A 259 -24.44 -8.45 3.23
N GLY A 260 -24.03 -7.29 2.75
CA GLY A 260 -22.88 -6.59 3.29
C GLY A 260 -22.67 -5.20 2.71
N ARG A 261 -21.54 -4.59 3.08
CA ARG A 261 -21.10 -3.30 2.57
C ARG A 261 -19.59 -3.27 2.36
N GLY A 262 -19.11 -2.35 1.54
CA GLY A 262 -17.68 -2.19 1.27
C GLY A 262 -17.30 -2.47 -0.18
N VAL A 263 -16.09 -2.98 -0.36
CA VAL A 263 -15.60 -3.45 -1.66
C VAL A 263 -15.61 -4.96 -1.65
N LEU A 264 -16.38 -5.55 -2.57
CA LEU A 264 -16.36 -6.98 -2.83
C LEU A 264 -15.50 -7.27 -4.05
N LEU A 265 -14.35 -7.89 -3.82
CA LEU A 265 -13.45 -8.39 -4.87
C LEU A 265 -13.75 -9.86 -5.12
N VAL A 266 -14.13 -10.21 -6.35
CA VAL A 266 -14.34 -11.61 -6.75
C VAL A 266 -13.30 -11.99 -7.79
N ASP A 267 -12.22 -12.61 -7.32
CA ASP A 267 -11.16 -13.18 -8.16
C ASP A 267 -11.62 -14.52 -8.76
N GLY A 268 -12.61 -14.46 -9.64
CA GLY A 268 -13.26 -15.61 -10.24
C GLY A 268 -14.64 -15.28 -10.81
N VAL A 269 -15.65 -16.09 -10.53
CA VAL A 269 -17.02 -15.90 -11.05
C VAL A 269 -17.93 -15.45 -9.92
N PHE A 270 -18.52 -14.28 -10.11
CA PHE A 270 -19.55 -13.74 -9.23
C PHE A 270 -20.94 -14.22 -9.68
N ASP A 271 -21.57 -15.06 -8.86
CA ASP A 271 -22.89 -15.66 -9.08
C ASP A 271 -23.83 -15.23 -7.93
N PRO A 272 -24.34 -13.99 -7.94
CA PRO A 272 -25.24 -13.51 -6.91
C PRO A 272 -26.66 -14.03 -7.15
N ASN A 273 -27.31 -14.48 -6.08
CA ASN A 273 -28.70 -14.90 -6.13
C ASN A 273 -29.64 -13.83 -5.55
N SER A 274 -30.95 -14.09 -5.56
CA SER A 274 -31.97 -13.14 -5.09
C SER A 274 -31.82 -12.65 -3.64
N SER A 275 -31.04 -13.34 -2.80
CA SER A 275 -30.77 -12.94 -1.42
C SER A 275 -29.52 -12.07 -1.26
N PHE A 276 -28.76 -11.86 -2.34
CA PHE A 276 -27.62 -10.98 -2.33
C PHE A 276 -28.04 -9.51 -2.20
N SER A 277 -27.38 -8.78 -1.30
CA SER A 277 -27.57 -7.33 -1.14
C SER A 277 -26.24 -6.67 -0.78
N TRP A 278 -25.83 -5.63 -1.50
CA TRP A 278 -24.54 -4.99 -1.27
C TRP A 278 -24.59 -3.47 -1.31
N ASP A 279 -24.06 -2.84 -0.28
CA ASP A 279 -23.86 -1.38 -0.21
C ASP A 279 -22.39 -1.06 -0.55
N GLY A 280 -22.10 -0.65 -1.78
CA GLY A 280 -20.73 -0.28 -2.19
C GLY A 280 -20.34 -0.76 -3.57
N ILE A 281 -19.10 -1.19 -3.74
CA ILE A 281 -18.54 -1.55 -5.05
C ILE A 281 -18.35 -3.07 -5.11
N VAL A 282 -18.81 -3.69 -6.20
CA VAL A 282 -18.47 -5.07 -6.54
C VAL A 282 -17.55 -5.06 -7.76
N LEU A 283 -16.34 -5.59 -7.61
CA LEU A 283 -15.37 -5.77 -8.68
C LEU A 283 -15.15 -7.27 -8.88
N ALA A 284 -15.45 -7.79 -10.07
CA ALA A 284 -15.36 -9.21 -10.36
C ALA A 284 -14.53 -9.48 -11.62
N ARG A 285 -13.75 -10.57 -11.61
CA ARG A 285 -13.11 -11.07 -12.84
C ARG A 285 -14.18 -11.44 -13.87
N HIS A 286 -15.16 -12.24 -13.47
CA HIS A 286 -16.31 -12.68 -14.27
C HIS A 286 -17.61 -12.51 -13.50
N ILE A 287 -18.72 -12.37 -14.21
CA ILE A 287 -20.07 -12.45 -13.65
C ILE A 287 -20.83 -13.56 -14.36
N ASP A 288 -21.65 -14.30 -13.61
CA ASP A 288 -22.51 -15.33 -14.16
C ASP A 288 -23.62 -14.77 -15.07
N ASP A 289 -24.20 -15.61 -15.93
CA ASP A 289 -25.19 -15.20 -16.93
C ASP A 289 -26.60 -14.96 -16.36
N ALA A 290 -26.81 -15.26 -15.07
CA ALA A 290 -28.09 -15.16 -14.36
C ALA A 290 -27.98 -14.43 -13.00
N ALA A 291 -27.28 -13.31 -12.97
CA ALA A 291 -27.09 -12.54 -11.73
C ALA A 291 -28.40 -11.93 -11.18
N GLN A 292 -28.66 -12.12 -9.89
CA GLN A 292 -29.83 -11.60 -9.16
C GLN A 292 -29.41 -10.89 -7.85
N GLY A 293 -30.35 -10.20 -7.20
CA GLY A 293 -30.14 -9.54 -5.90
C GLY A 293 -30.25 -8.02 -5.98
N GLN A 294 -29.53 -7.31 -5.12
CA GLN A 294 -29.48 -5.85 -5.11
C GLN A 294 -28.06 -5.33 -4.83
N ILE A 295 -27.67 -4.26 -5.51
CA ILE A 295 -26.45 -3.48 -5.24
C ILE A 295 -26.85 -2.01 -5.18
N ASP A 296 -26.70 -1.40 -4.01
CA ASP A 296 -26.78 0.05 -3.84
C ASP A 296 -25.36 0.62 -3.91
N GLY A 297 -24.89 0.81 -5.16
CA GLY A 297 -23.54 1.25 -5.49
C GLY A 297 -23.16 0.94 -6.94
N MET A 298 -22.06 0.23 -7.17
CA MET A 298 -21.55 -0.07 -8.52
C MET A 298 -21.17 -1.54 -8.70
N LEU A 299 -21.41 -2.05 -9.91
CA LEU A 299 -21.00 -3.39 -10.33
C LEU A 299 -20.07 -3.30 -11.54
N VAL A 300 -18.90 -3.90 -11.42
CA VAL A 300 -17.92 -3.98 -12.49
C VAL A 300 -17.44 -5.41 -12.64
N ALA A 301 -17.58 -5.97 -13.84
CA ALA A 301 -17.15 -7.33 -14.14
C ALA A 301 -16.43 -7.40 -15.49
N GLY A 302 -15.56 -8.41 -15.68
CA GLY A 302 -14.76 -8.56 -16.91
C GLY A 302 -13.54 -7.63 -16.90
N LEU A 303 -12.77 -7.63 -15.80
CA LEU A 303 -11.66 -6.69 -15.56
C LEU A 303 -10.30 -7.14 -16.11
N GLU A 304 -10.09 -8.42 -16.35
CA GLU A 304 -8.79 -8.98 -16.78
C GLU A 304 -8.83 -9.60 -18.18
N GLU A 305 -9.97 -10.16 -18.54
CA GLU A 305 -10.19 -10.84 -19.79
C GLU A 305 -11.65 -10.62 -20.20
N PRO A 306 -12.02 -10.90 -21.48
CA PRO A 306 -13.42 -10.91 -21.85
C PRO A 306 -14.19 -11.80 -20.87
N ASN A 307 -15.38 -11.36 -20.47
CA ASN A 307 -16.24 -12.19 -19.63
C ASN A 307 -16.38 -13.59 -20.29
N MET A 308 -16.37 -14.64 -19.47
CA MET A 308 -16.55 -16.03 -19.92
C MET A 308 -17.82 -16.21 -20.79
N TYR A 309 -18.82 -15.35 -20.59
CA TYR A 309 -20.01 -15.26 -21.44
C TYR A 309 -19.94 -14.07 -22.40
N SER A 310 -20.21 -14.33 -23.68
CA SER A 310 -20.33 -13.26 -24.68
C SER A 310 -21.55 -12.37 -24.43
N SER A 311 -22.60 -12.89 -23.78
CA SER A 311 -23.79 -12.14 -23.41
C SER A 311 -24.11 -12.41 -21.94
N VAL A 312 -24.33 -11.36 -21.17
CA VAL A 312 -24.71 -11.46 -19.75
C VAL A 312 -26.15 -11.01 -19.58
N GLY A 313 -26.98 -11.86 -18.96
CA GLY A 313 -28.32 -11.52 -18.49
C GLY A 313 -28.24 -10.99 -17.05
N LEU A 314 -28.82 -9.82 -16.81
CA LEU A 314 -28.74 -9.14 -15.53
C LEU A 314 -30.14 -8.94 -14.95
N SER A 315 -30.48 -9.75 -13.95
CA SER A 315 -31.72 -9.64 -13.15
C SER A 315 -31.46 -9.10 -11.74
N ILE A 316 -30.30 -8.50 -11.51
CA ILE A 316 -29.94 -7.81 -10.27
C ILE A 316 -30.33 -6.33 -10.36
N ASP A 317 -30.77 -5.75 -9.23
CA ASP A 317 -31.05 -4.33 -9.12
C ASP A 317 -29.78 -3.58 -8.73
N VAL A 318 -29.13 -2.90 -9.68
CA VAL A 318 -27.96 -2.05 -9.43
C VAL A 318 -28.37 -0.59 -9.49
N LYS A 319 -28.40 0.05 -8.32
CA LYS A 319 -28.75 1.47 -8.13
C LYS A 319 -27.54 2.22 -7.68
N TYR A 320 -27.09 3.18 -8.47
CA TYR A 320 -25.95 4.01 -8.10
C TYR A 320 -26.27 4.80 -6.83
N HIS A 321 -25.42 4.65 -5.81
CA HIS A 321 -25.53 5.34 -4.54
C HIS A 321 -24.19 5.98 -4.21
N ALA A 322 -24.03 7.28 -4.52
CA ALA A 322 -22.73 7.94 -4.50
C ALA A 322 -22.02 7.79 -3.16
N CYS A 323 -22.72 7.93 -2.03
CA CYS A 323 -22.12 7.78 -0.70
C CYS A 323 -21.47 6.41 -0.48
N ASN A 324 -22.12 5.33 -0.95
CA ASN A 324 -21.61 3.98 -0.77
C ASN A 324 -20.41 3.74 -1.68
N VAL A 325 -20.47 4.25 -2.91
CA VAL A 325 -19.37 4.13 -3.88
C VAL A 325 -18.15 4.92 -3.42
N TYR A 326 -18.32 6.17 -2.98
CA TYR A 326 -17.21 6.98 -2.47
C TYR A 326 -16.59 6.35 -1.23
N ALA A 327 -17.39 5.92 -0.25
CA ALA A 327 -16.86 5.28 0.96
C ALA A 327 -16.15 3.95 0.65
N ALA A 328 -16.68 3.14 -0.27
CA ALA A 328 -16.02 1.93 -0.74
C ALA A 328 -14.72 2.23 -1.53
N SER A 329 -14.73 3.24 -2.39
CA SER A 329 -13.55 3.65 -3.15
C SER A 329 -12.45 4.18 -2.24
N GLU A 330 -12.78 4.85 -1.13
CA GLU A 330 -11.79 5.32 -0.16
C GLU A 330 -11.00 4.18 0.46
N SER A 331 -11.65 3.03 0.69
CA SER A 331 -11.00 1.82 1.20
C SER A 331 -10.01 1.19 0.21
N LEU A 332 -10.12 1.51 -1.09
CA LEU A 332 -9.15 1.11 -2.12
C LEU A 332 -8.01 2.12 -2.29
N SER A 333 -7.98 3.19 -1.50
CA SER A 333 -6.93 4.18 -1.67
C SER A 333 -5.55 3.60 -1.40
N TYR A 334 -4.56 4.09 -2.14
CA TYR A 334 -3.20 3.57 -2.09
C TYR A 334 -2.17 4.67 -2.31
N LEU A 335 -0.93 4.41 -1.88
CA LEU A 335 0.21 5.27 -2.13
C LEU A 335 1.04 4.73 -3.29
N GLU A 336 1.54 5.65 -4.11
CA GLU A 336 2.49 5.38 -5.17
C GLU A 336 3.70 6.28 -4.99
N LEU A 337 4.91 5.71 -4.84
CA LEU A 337 6.13 6.50 -4.72
C LEU A 337 6.40 7.26 -6.02
N MET A 338 6.61 8.56 -5.91
CA MET A 338 7.05 9.36 -7.05
C MET A 338 8.48 8.96 -7.44
N PRO A 339 8.76 8.70 -8.72
CA PRO A 339 10.07 8.24 -9.16
C PRO A 339 11.15 9.28 -8.83
N HIS A 340 12.33 8.80 -8.43
CA HIS A 340 13.51 9.61 -8.09
C HIS A 340 13.32 10.62 -6.94
N THR A 341 12.31 10.42 -6.08
CA THR A 341 12.11 11.30 -4.91
C THR A 341 12.68 10.75 -3.61
N VAL A 342 13.13 9.50 -3.58
CA VAL A 342 13.75 8.89 -2.39
C VAL A 342 15.12 9.53 -2.13
N HIS A 343 15.28 10.13 -0.96
CA HIS A 343 16.51 10.77 -0.53
C HIS A 343 16.79 10.55 0.96
N GLU A 344 18.05 10.66 1.36
CA GLU A 344 18.44 10.65 2.76
C GLU A 344 18.24 12.06 3.36
N VAL A 345 17.62 12.12 4.54
CA VAL A 345 17.35 13.36 5.27
C VAL A 345 18.39 13.43 6.38
N ASN A 346 19.50 14.12 6.12
CA ASN A 346 20.58 14.30 7.09
C ASN A 346 20.34 15.52 7.98
#